data_AF-A0A9W8GCV8-F1
#
_entry.id   AF-A0A9W8GCV8-F1
#
_cell.length_a   1.000
_cell.length_b   1.000
_cell.length_c   1.000
_cell.angle_alpha   90.00
_cell.angle_beta   90.00
_cell.angle_gamma   90.00
#
_symmetry.space_group_name_H-M   'P 1'
#
loop_
_entity.id
_entity.type
_entity.pdbx_description
1 polymer ?
#
loop_
_entity_poly.entity_id
_entity_poly.type
_entity_poly.pdbx_seq_one_letter_code
_entity_poly.pdbx_strand_id
1 'polypeptide(L)'
;MSLQTPLSAAAPREWLGANIPAVIVRPLLQFKKEALYEICKTQGIRWHEDASNRDARFKRNRLRQLINAKSGDPKSPFNVDSLLRVCDTMQGHREYINQEVGRHLASSAKFDTSLGTVELAATVGKREFPAWAVNAAVRERVLADIVSWVNCKGHPPELAHLQQLSKALDSYYDRTSVAKSVSAAGVTVIPPSSRHDWLFCRQAPRAAEIEPCEALALGASVVWDKRLVVS
;
A
#
# COMPACT_ATOMS: atom_id res chain seq x y z
N MET A 1 22.59 -2.47 -47.04
CA MET A 1 21.77 -1.26 -47.17
C MET A 1 20.92 -1.12 -45.92
N SER A 2 21.30 -0.13 -45.11
CA SER A 2 20.62 0.62 -44.05
C SER A 2 19.30 0.08 -43.47
N LEU A 3 19.37 -0.46 -42.25
CA LEU A 3 18.26 -0.49 -41.31
C LEU A 3 18.11 0.93 -40.71
N GLN A 4 17.07 1.65 -41.13
CA GLN A 4 16.66 2.89 -40.47
C GLN A 4 16.03 2.55 -39.12
N THR A 5 16.68 3.00 -38.05
CA THR A 5 16.02 3.32 -36.79
C THR A 5 15.24 4.61 -36.96
N PRO A 6 14.11 4.77 -36.25
CA PRO A 6 13.90 6.05 -35.59
C PRO A 6 13.72 5.83 -34.09
N LEU A 7 14.79 6.12 -33.34
CA LEU A 7 14.70 6.68 -32.01
C LEU A 7 14.01 8.03 -32.14
N SER A 8 12.69 8.06 -31.98
CA SER A 8 11.94 9.30 -31.77
C SER A 8 10.86 9.07 -30.72
N ALA A 9 11.30 8.83 -29.49
CA ALA A 9 10.50 9.21 -28.33
C ALA A 9 11.04 10.55 -27.85
N ALA A 10 10.71 11.61 -28.60
CA ALA A 10 10.84 12.97 -28.10
C ALA A 10 9.95 13.07 -26.86
N ALA A 11 10.56 13.11 -25.68
CA ALA A 11 9.85 13.45 -24.46
C ALA A 11 9.18 14.82 -24.66
N PRO A 12 7.87 14.96 -24.42
CA PRO A 12 7.22 16.25 -24.55
C PRO A 12 7.89 17.24 -23.60
N ARG A 13 8.31 18.39 -24.13
CA ARG A 13 8.97 19.51 -23.42
C ARG A 13 8.01 20.27 -22.47
N GLU A 14 7.06 19.59 -21.83
CA GLU A 14 6.04 20.20 -20.96
C GLU A 14 6.14 19.79 -19.48
N TRP A 15 7.28 19.26 -19.03
CA TRP A 15 7.52 18.85 -17.64
C TRP A 15 7.96 19.99 -16.70
N LEU A 16 7.45 21.22 -16.89
CA LEU A 16 7.84 22.38 -16.07
C LEU A 16 6.75 22.89 -15.10
N GLY A 17 5.72 22.10 -14.80
CA GLY A 17 4.69 22.55 -13.84
C GLY A 17 3.81 21.49 -13.18
N ALA A 18 3.89 20.21 -13.58
CA ALA A 18 3.11 19.15 -12.94
C ALA A 18 4.01 18.38 -11.97
N ASN A 19 3.62 18.34 -10.69
CA ASN A 19 4.24 17.55 -9.64
C ASN A 19 3.96 16.05 -9.87
N ILE A 20 4.50 15.49 -10.97
CA ILE A 20 4.34 14.08 -11.30
C ILE A 20 5.29 13.29 -10.39
N PRO A 21 4.79 12.36 -9.55
CA PRO A 21 5.64 11.56 -8.70
C PRO A 21 6.64 10.77 -9.54
N ALA A 22 7.91 10.74 -9.11
CA ALA A 22 8.96 10.01 -9.81
C ALA A 22 8.61 8.52 -9.91
N VAL A 23 8.47 8.02 -11.14
CA VAL A 23 8.17 6.61 -11.41
C VAL A 23 9.46 5.81 -11.49
N ILE A 24 9.64 4.85 -10.59
CA ILE A 24 10.76 3.89 -10.65
C ILE A 24 10.36 2.72 -11.55
N VAL A 25 10.92 2.68 -12.76
CA VAL A 25 10.78 1.54 -13.68
C VAL A 25 11.89 0.50 -13.45
N ARG A 26 11.56 -0.79 -13.55
CA ARG A 26 12.49 -1.92 -13.36
C ARG A 26 12.55 -2.81 -14.61
N PRO A 27 13.08 -2.32 -15.75
CA PRO A 27 13.01 -3.01 -17.03
C PRO A 27 13.72 -4.37 -17.05
N LEU A 28 14.77 -4.52 -16.22
CA LEU A 28 15.57 -5.74 -16.18
C LEU A 28 15.01 -6.83 -15.23
N LEU A 29 13.89 -6.57 -14.55
CA LEU A 29 13.37 -7.47 -13.52
C LEU A 29 12.95 -8.84 -14.06
N GLN A 30 12.54 -8.90 -15.33
CA GLN A 30 12.07 -10.12 -15.99
C GLN A 30 13.22 -10.99 -16.53
N PHE A 31 14.45 -10.49 -16.57
CA PHE A 31 15.59 -11.17 -17.16
C PHE A 31 16.40 -11.91 -16.10
N LYS A 32 16.78 -13.16 -16.41
CA LYS A 32 17.74 -13.92 -15.59
C LYS A 32 19.12 -13.27 -15.68
N LYS A 33 19.89 -13.31 -14.59
CA LYS A 33 21.20 -12.66 -14.49
C LYS A 33 22.18 -13.22 -15.52
N GLU A 34 22.10 -14.52 -15.78
CA GLU A 34 22.93 -15.26 -16.73
C GLU A 34 22.70 -14.74 -18.16
N ALA A 35 21.45 -14.47 -18.54
CA ALA A 35 21.12 -13.90 -19.83
C ALA A 35 21.72 -12.50 -20.01
N LEU A 36 21.71 -11.67 -18.95
CA LEU A 36 22.33 -10.34 -18.97
C LEU A 36 23.85 -10.43 -19.15
N TYR A 37 24.51 -11.41 -18.51
CA TYR A 37 25.95 -11.64 -18.72
C TYR A 37 26.26 -12.04 -20.16
N GLU A 38 25.48 -12.94 -20.76
CA GLU A 38 25.69 -13.34 -22.16
C GLU A 38 25.48 -12.18 -23.12
N ILE A 39 24.49 -11.31 -22.87
CA ILE A 39 24.33 -10.06 -23.64
C ILE A 39 25.58 -9.18 -23.51
N CYS A 40 26.08 -8.95 -22.30
CA CYS A 40 27.28 -8.14 -22.12
C CYS A 40 28.51 -8.75 -22.82
N LYS A 41 28.69 -10.07 -22.74
CA LYS A 41 29.80 -10.78 -23.43
C LYS A 41 29.69 -10.66 -24.95
N THR A 42 28.52 -10.98 -25.52
CA THR A 42 28.29 -10.95 -26.97
C THR A 42 28.44 -9.54 -27.56
N GLN A 43 28.10 -8.52 -26.79
CA GLN A 43 28.23 -7.11 -27.19
C GLN A 43 29.58 -6.49 -26.80
N GLY A 44 30.50 -7.24 -26.19
CA GLY A 44 31.80 -6.73 -25.73
C GLY A 44 31.71 -5.64 -24.66
N ILE A 45 30.59 -5.56 -23.94
CA ILE A 45 30.36 -4.58 -22.87
C ILE A 45 31.18 -5.01 -21.66
N ARG A 46 32.06 -4.12 -21.18
CA ARG A 46 32.80 -4.35 -19.93
C ARG A 46 31.91 -4.00 -18.75
N TRP A 47 31.91 -4.85 -17.72
CA TRP A 47 31.27 -4.57 -16.44
C TRP A 47 32.25 -4.82 -15.30
N HIS A 48 31.98 -4.20 -14.15
CA HIS A 48 32.72 -4.41 -12.91
C HIS A 48 31.79 -5.03 -11.87
N GLU A 49 32.28 -6.04 -11.16
CA GLU A 49 31.57 -6.61 -10.03
C GLU A 49 31.96 -5.88 -8.74
N ASP A 50 30.96 -5.36 -8.03
CA ASP A 50 31.17 -4.74 -6.72
C ASP A 50 31.57 -5.81 -5.69
N ALA A 51 32.70 -5.60 -5.00
CA ALA A 51 33.22 -6.49 -3.97
C ALA A 51 32.24 -6.70 -2.80
N SER A 52 31.39 -5.73 -2.52
CA SER A 52 30.35 -5.81 -1.48
C SER A 52 29.31 -6.90 -1.74
N ASN A 53 29.19 -7.41 -2.97
CA ASN A 53 28.28 -8.52 -3.32
C ASN A 53 28.61 -9.83 -2.57
N ARG A 54 29.83 -9.98 -2.06
CA ARG A 54 30.28 -11.16 -1.31
C ARG A 54 30.17 -10.99 0.20
N ASP A 55 29.84 -9.79 0.68
CA ASP A 55 29.75 -9.50 2.11
C ASP A 55 28.47 -10.10 2.71
N ALA A 56 28.63 -11.13 3.54
CA ALA A 56 27.54 -11.85 4.18
C ALA A 56 26.91 -11.09 5.37
N ARG A 57 27.48 -9.96 5.80
CA ARG A 57 26.86 -9.08 6.81
C ARG A 57 25.51 -8.53 6.33
N PHE A 58 25.34 -8.38 5.02
CA PHE A 58 24.08 -7.97 4.43
C PHE A 58 23.13 -9.16 4.25
N LYS A 59 21.96 -9.13 4.90
CA LYS A 59 20.92 -10.16 4.82
C LYS A 59 20.59 -10.59 3.37
N ARG A 60 20.57 -9.63 2.44
CA ARG A 60 20.34 -9.87 1.00
C ARG A 60 21.38 -10.80 0.38
N ASN A 61 22.67 -10.61 0.67
CA ASN A 61 23.75 -11.40 0.11
C ASN A 61 23.74 -12.82 0.70
N ARG A 62 23.51 -12.94 2.01
CA ARG A 62 23.33 -14.23 2.68
C ARG A 62 22.16 -15.03 2.07
N LEU A 63 21.02 -14.38 1.85
CA LEU A 63 19.86 -15.02 1.22
C LEU A 63 20.17 -15.43 -0.22
N ARG A 64 20.83 -14.57 -1.01
CA ARG A 64 21.25 -14.87 -2.38
C ARG A 64 22.14 -16.12 -2.44
N GLN A 65 23.13 -16.22 -1.55
CA GLN A 65 24.01 -17.40 -1.47
C GLN A 65 23.22 -18.67 -1.14
N LEU A 66 22.30 -18.61 -0.18
CA LEU A 66 21.46 -19.74 0.23
C LEU A 66 20.51 -20.19 -0.89
N ILE A 67 19.88 -19.24 -1.59
CA ILE A 67 19.01 -19.54 -2.72
C ILE A 67 19.83 -20.17 -3.85
N ASN A 68 20.96 -19.57 -4.23
CA ASN A 68 21.80 -20.09 -5.31
C ASN A 68 22.33 -21.50 -5.02
N ALA A 69 22.64 -21.81 -3.75
CA ALA A 69 23.07 -23.15 -3.36
C ALA A 69 21.94 -24.20 -3.50
N LYS A 70 20.68 -23.78 -3.40
CA LYS A 70 19.49 -24.65 -3.43
C LYS A 70 18.68 -24.58 -4.73
N SER A 71 19.01 -23.67 -5.64
CA SER A 71 18.23 -23.42 -6.86
C SER A 71 18.52 -24.41 -7.99
N GLY A 72 19.61 -25.17 -7.88
CA GLY A 72 20.00 -26.17 -8.89
C GLY A 72 19.13 -27.42 -8.93
N ASP A 73 18.34 -27.68 -7.88
CA ASP A 73 17.38 -28.78 -7.86
C ASP A 73 16.01 -28.30 -8.38
N PRO A 74 15.49 -28.85 -9.50
CA PRO A 74 14.18 -28.50 -10.04
C PRO A 74 13.01 -28.77 -9.08
N LYS A 75 13.17 -29.68 -8.11
CA LYS A 75 12.13 -30.00 -7.10
C LYS A 75 12.26 -29.17 -5.83
N SER A 76 13.30 -28.34 -5.72
CA SER A 76 13.50 -27.47 -4.57
C SER A 76 12.46 -26.34 -4.54
N PRO A 77 11.86 -26.04 -3.38
CA PRO A 77 10.98 -24.88 -3.23
C PRO A 77 11.71 -23.54 -3.41
N PHE A 78 13.06 -23.54 -3.36
CA PHE A 78 13.89 -22.37 -3.60
C PHE A 78 14.35 -22.23 -5.07
N ASN A 79 13.80 -23.05 -5.97
CA ASN A 79 13.99 -22.87 -7.40
C ASN A 79 13.44 -21.50 -7.85
N VAL A 80 14.17 -20.82 -8.73
CA VAL A 80 13.83 -19.47 -9.19
C VAL A 80 12.47 -19.44 -9.89
N ASP A 81 12.16 -20.42 -10.74
CA ASP A 81 10.89 -20.46 -11.48
C ASP A 81 9.70 -20.72 -10.53
N SER A 82 9.90 -21.56 -9.50
CA SER A 82 8.90 -21.76 -8.43
C SER A 82 8.66 -20.48 -7.62
N LEU A 83 9.73 -19.78 -7.23
CA LEU A 83 9.63 -18.51 -6.50
C LEU A 83 8.94 -17.42 -7.34
N LEU A 84 9.27 -17.32 -8.62
CA LEU A 84 8.62 -16.37 -9.54
C LEU A 84 7.13 -16.65 -9.67
N ARG A 85 6.72 -17.92 -9.78
CA ARG A 85 5.30 -18.30 -9.82
C ARG A 85 4.57 -17.88 -8.54
N VAL A 86 5.17 -18.12 -7.37
CA VAL A 86 4.58 -17.69 -6.09
C VAL A 86 4.47 -16.17 -6.03
N CYS A 87 5.50 -15.43 -6.46
CA CYS A 87 5.45 -13.97 -6.50
C CYS A 87 4.33 -13.45 -7.41
N ASP A 88 4.17 -14.04 -8.60
CA ASP A 88 3.12 -13.67 -9.57
C ASP A 88 1.72 -13.93 -9.03
N THR A 89 1.47 -15.13 -8.48
CA THR A 89 0.19 -15.45 -7.82
C THR A 89 -0.11 -14.49 -6.66
N MET A 90 0.87 -14.22 -5.79
CA MET A 90 0.69 -13.30 -4.66
C MET A 90 0.46 -11.86 -5.12
N GLN A 91 1.07 -11.45 -6.24
CA GLN A 91 0.82 -10.15 -6.85
C GLN A 91 -0.62 -10.05 -7.35
N GLY A 92 -1.13 -11.07 -8.04
CA GLY A 92 -2.53 -11.13 -8.47
C GLY A 92 -3.52 -11.10 -7.29
N HIS A 93 -3.26 -11.85 -6.23
CA HIS A 93 -4.09 -11.82 -5.02
C HIS A 93 -4.09 -10.44 -4.36
N ARG A 94 -2.93 -9.78 -4.29
CA ARG A 94 -2.81 -8.42 -3.73
C ARG A 94 -3.55 -7.39 -4.57
N GLU A 95 -3.46 -7.50 -5.90
CA GLU A 95 -4.20 -6.64 -6.84
C GLU A 95 -5.70 -6.74 -6.59
N TYR A 96 -6.23 -7.97 -6.52
CA TYR A 96 -7.63 -8.24 -6.24
C TYR A 96 -8.09 -7.63 -4.90
N ILE A 97 -7.34 -7.88 -3.81
CA ILE A 97 -7.66 -7.32 -2.50
C ILE A 97 -7.64 -5.79 -2.53
N ASN A 98 -6.65 -5.18 -3.17
CA ASN A 98 -6.57 -3.71 -3.28
C ASN A 98 -7.76 -3.14 -4.07
N GLN A 99 -8.25 -3.85 -5.09
CA GLN A 99 -9.46 -3.45 -5.82
C GLN A 99 -10.71 -3.54 -4.94
N GLU A 100 -10.89 -4.62 -4.17
CA GLU A 100 -11.99 -4.74 -3.20
C GLU A 100 -11.95 -3.61 -2.16
N VAL A 101 -10.77 -3.34 -1.60
CA VAL A 101 -10.54 -2.24 -0.64
C VAL A 101 -10.92 -0.90 -1.26
N GLY A 102 -10.50 -0.64 -2.50
CA GLY A 102 -10.86 0.58 -3.23
C GLY A 102 -12.38 0.73 -3.40
N ARG A 103 -13.10 -0.36 -3.72
CA ARG A 103 -14.56 -0.33 -3.81
C ARG A 103 -15.22 -0.04 -2.46
N HIS A 104 -14.75 -0.66 -1.40
CA HIS A 104 -15.28 -0.43 -0.04
C HIS A 104 -15.01 0.99 0.46
N LEU A 105 -13.82 1.53 0.22
CA LEU A 105 -13.49 2.91 0.58
C LEU A 105 -14.37 3.89 -0.21
N ALA A 106 -14.57 3.67 -1.51
CA ALA A 106 -15.42 4.53 -2.32
C ALA A 106 -16.90 4.50 -1.89
N SER A 107 -17.41 3.35 -1.43
CA SER A 107 -18.81 3.21 -1.02
C SER A 107 -19.10 3.62 0.42
N SER A 108 -18.11 3.52 1.32
CA SER A 108 -18.33 3.54 2.76
C SER A 108 -17.42 4.50 3.53
N ALA A 109 -16.40 5.08 2.91
CA ALA A 109 -15.53 6.06 3.55
C ALA A 109 -15.87 7.48 3.09
N LYS A 110 -15.89 8.41 4.04
CA LYS A 110 -15.92 9.85 3.80
C LYS A 110 -14.61 10.43 4.32
N PHE A 111 -13.88 11.12 3.44
CA PHE A 111 -12.60 11.72 3.76
C PHE A 111 -12.76 13.22 3.96
N ASP A 112 -12.52 13.70 5.18
CA ASP A 112 -12.46 15.12 5.45
C ASP A 112 -11.00 15.59 5.37
N THR A 113 -10.73 16.35 4.33
CA THR A 113 -9.40 16.91 4.09
C THR A 113 -9.14 18.22 4.79
N SER A 114 -10.16 18.88 5.32
CA SER A 114 -9.94 20.06 6.16
C SER A 114 -9.41 19.66 7.54
N LEU A 115 -9.95 18.57 8.11
CA LEU A 115 -9.59 18.09 9.45
C LEU A 115 -8.60 16.91 9.44
N GLY A 116 -8.39 16.27 8.29
CA GLY A 116 -7.61 15.03 8.21
C GLY A 116 -8.27 13.87 8.95
N THR A 117 -9.59 13.81 8.88
CA THR A 117 -10.38 12.74 9.49
C THR A 117 -11.00 11.86 8.42
N VAL A 118 -11.23 10.60 8.77
CA VAL A 118 -11.94 9.65 7.92
C VAL A 118 -13.11 9.10 8.71
N GLU A 119 -14.29 9.17 8.13
CA GLU A 119 -15.50 8.55 8.68
C GLU A 119 -15.81 7.29 7.85
N LEU A 120 -15.88 6.13 8.50
CA LEU A 120 -16.27 4.86 7.88
C LEU A 120 -17.66 4.45 8.34
N ALA A 121 -18.53 4.18 7.36
CA ALA A 121 -19.91 3.77 7.60
C ALA A 121 -19.98 2.61 8.61
N ALA A 122 -20.76 2.82 9.67
CA ALA A 122 -21.16 1.79 10.60
C ALA A 122 -22.54 1.28 10.19
N THR A 123 -22.83 0.01 10.47
CA THR A 123 -24.19 -0.50 10.30
C THR A 123 -25.07 0.09 11.42
N VAL A 124 -25.69 1.24 11.16
CA VAL A 124 -26.52 1.94 12.15
C VAL A 124 -27.83 1.15 12.34
N GLY A 125 -28.12 0.72 13.57
CA GLY A 125 -29.38 0.07 13.96
C GLY A 125 -29.33 -1.47 14.09
N LYS A 126 -28.45 -2.14 13.35
CA LYS A 126 -28.09 -3.56 13.55
C LYS A 126 -26.58 -3.61 13.78
N ARG A 127 -26.10 -4.00 14.97
CA ARG A 127 -24.66 -4.20 15.24
C ARG A 127 -24.13 -5.44 14.50
N GLU A 128 -24.23 -5.43 13.19
CA GLU A 128 -23.63 -6.40 12.28
C GLU A 128 -22.42 -5.75 11.64
N PHE A 129 -21.40 -6.56 11.34
CA PHE A 129 -20.20 -6.06 10.68
C PHE A 129 -20.58 -5.43 9.32
N PRO A 130 -20.14 -4.19 9.04
CA PRO A 130 -20.34 -3.57 7.74
C PRO A 130 -19.55 -4.34 6.68
N ALA A 131 -19.96 -4.26 5.42
CA ALA A 131 -19.39 -5.07 4.32
C ALA A 131 -17.85 -4.98 4.24
N TRP A 132 -17.27 -3.81 4.53
CA TRP A 132 -15.81 -3.59 4.54
C TRP A 132 -15.07 -4.28 5.69
N ALA A 133 -15.77 -4.67 6.76
CA ALA A 133 -15.21 -5.22 7.99
C ALA A 133 -15.50 -6.72 8.21
N VAL A 134 -16.34 -7.35 7.37
CA VAL A 134 -16.71 -8.77 7.49
C VAL A 134 -15.50 -9.68 7.27
N ASN A 135 -14.70 -9.40 6.23
CA ASN A 135 -13.49 -10.18 5.93
C ASN A 135 -12.27 -9.57 6.64
N ALA A 136 -11.59 -10.36 7.46
CA ALA A 136 -10.43 -9.89 8.24
C ALA A 136 -9.29 -9.32 7.36
N ALA A 137 -8.97 -9.97 6.24
CA ALA A 137 -7.89 -9.53 5.35
C ALA A 137 -8.23 -8.20 4.66
N VAL A 138 -9.48 -8.03 4.23
CA VAL A 138 -9.98 -6.77 3.65
C VAL A 138 -10.00 -5.68 4.73
N ARG A 139 -10.51 -6.00 5.92
CA ARG A 139 -10.57 -5.08 7.07
C ARG A 139 -9.20 -4.55 7.45
N GLU A 140 -8.21 -5.42 7.62
CA GLU A 140 -6.83 -5.02 7.93
C GLU A 140 -6.24 -4.11 6.85
N ARG A 141 -6.55 -4.38 5.58
CA ARG A 141 -6.07 -3.57 4.45
C ARG A 141 -6.76 -2.21 4.36
N VAL A 142 -8.08 -2.15 4.58
CA VAL A 142 -8.85 -0.91 4.72
C VAL A 142 -8.27 -0.05 5.85
N LEU A 143 -8.04 -0.65 7.03
CA LEU A 143 -7.44 0.04 8.16
C LEU A 143 -6.01 0.52 7.85
N ALA A 144 -5.21 -0.27 7.13
CA ALA A 144 -3.87 0.13 6.72
C ALA A 144 -3.89 1.35 5.80
N ASP A 145 -4.80 1.40 4.83
CA ASP A 145 -4.92 2.51 3.88
C ASP A 145 -5.41 3.78 4.60
N ILE A 146 -6.40 3.67 5.49
CA ILE A 146 -6.89 4.80 6.30
C ILE A 146 -5.80 5.32 7.24
N VAL A 147 -5.11 4.44 7.95
CA VAL A 147 -4.04 4.84 8.88
C VAL A 147 -2.89 5.50 8.11
N SER A 148 -2.56 5.00 6.91
CA SER A 148 -1.53 5.59 6.05
C SER A 148 -1.95 6.96 5.54
N TRP A 149 -3.22 7.11 5.17
CA TRP A 149 -3.80 8.38 4.71
C TRP A 149 -3.84 9.43 5.83
N VAL A 150 -4.42 9.10 6.99
CA VAL A 150 -4.48 9.97 8.17
C VAL A 150 -3.09 10.36 8.64
N ASN A 151 -2.11 9.46 8.49
CA ASN A 151 -0.72 9.75 8.83
C ASN A 151 0.13 10.34 7.71
N CYS A 152 -0.39 10.53 6.51
CA CYS A 152 0.40 10.91 5.32
C CYS A 152 1.69 10.07 5.17
N LYS A 153 1.65 8.79 5.52
CA LYS A 153 2.81 7.88 5.44
C LYS A 153 2.72 7.06 4.16
N GLY A 154 3.83 7.01 3.42
CA GLY A 154 3.94 6.18 2.21
C GLY A 154 4.12 4.68 2.47
N HIS A 155 4.17 4.25 3.74
CA HIS A 155 4.26 2.85 4.11
C HIS A 155 3.14 2.48 5.09
N PRO A 156 2.56 1.27 4.96
CA PRO A 156 1.53 0.81 5.89
C PRO A 156 2.08 0.68 7.32
N PRO A 157 1.22 0.78 8.34
CA PRO A 157 1.60 0.49 9.72
C PRO A 157 1.90 -1.00 9.91
N GLU A 158 2.55 -1.32 11.04
CA GLU A 158 2.78 -2.71 11.43
C GLU A 158 1.47 -3.46 11.69
N LEU A 159 1.46 -4.77 11.37
CA LEU A 159 0.29 -5.64 11.52
C LEU A 159 -0.26 -5.64 12.96
N ALA A 160 0.62 -5.57 13.97
CA ALA A 160 0.21 -5.54 15.37
C ALA A 160 -0.73 -4.36 15.68
N HIS A 161 -0.49 -3.19 15.09
CA HIS A 161 -1.38 -2.03 15.27
C HIS A 161 -2.72 -2.23 14.56
N LEU A 162 -2.72 -2.83 13.37
CA LEU A 162 -3.95 -3.14 12.62
C LEU A 162 -4.82 -4.17 13.35
N GLN A 163 -4.18 -5.16 13.98
CA GLN A 163 -4.84 -6.15 14.81
C GLN A 163 -5.42 -5.52 16.09
N GLN A 164 -4.70 -4.58 16.71
CA GLN A 164 -5.22 -3.82 17.86
C GLN A 164 -6.49 -3.04 17.50
N LEU A 165 -6.49 -2.34 16.35
CA LEU A 165 -7.67 -1.63 15.85
C LEU A 165 -8.81 -2.59 15.47
N SER A 166 -8.50 -3.70 14.81
CA SER A 166 -9.49 -4.74 14.48
C SER A 166 -10.16 -5.31 15.73
N LYS A 167 -9.39 -5.54 16.79
CA LYS A 167 -9.91 -6.05 18.06
C LYS A 167 -10.86 -5.06 18.74
N ALA A 168 -10.65 -3.75 18.54
CA ALA A 168 -11.57 -2.71 19.01
C ALA A 168 -12.90 -2.74 18.26
N LEU A 169 -12.86 -2.97 16.94
CA LEU A 169 -14.06 -3.20 16.12
C LEU A 169 -14.81 -4.45 16.59
N ASP A 170 -14.09 -5.57 16.76
CA ASP A 170 -14.67 -6.83 17.23
C ASP A 170 -15.36 -6.65 18.58
N SER A 171 -14.68 -5.99 19.53
CA SER A 171 -15.22 -5.71 20.87
C SER A 171 -16.48 -4.84 20.86
N TYR A 172 -16.64 -3.97 19.85
CA TYR A 172 -17.84 -3.14 19.67
C TYR A 172 -19.03 -3.96 19.14
N TYR A 173 -18.80 -4.79 18.12
CA TYR A 173 -19.83 -5.62 17.50
C TYR A 173 -20.25 -6.80 18.40
N ASP A 174 -19.30 -7.41 19.13
CA ASP A 174 -19.54 -8.57 20.02
C ASP A 174 -20.17 -8.20 21.38
N ARG A 175 -20.41 -6.90 21.64
CA ARG A 175 -20.99 -6.38 22.91
C ARG A 175 -20.21 -6.75 24.18
N THR A 176 -18.97 -7.20 24.06
CA THR A 176 -18.14 -7.63 25.17
C THR A 176 -17.60 -6.48 26.01
N SER A 177 -17.60 -5.24 25.50
CA SER A 177 -17.10 -4.07 26.23
C SER A 177 -17.85 -2.78 25.91
N VAL A 178 -17.72 -1.79 26.81
CA VAL A 178 -18.16 -0.41 26.55
C VAL A 178 -17.36 0.15 25.38
N ALA A 179 -18.04 0.73 24.39
CA ALA A 179 -17.42 1.36 23.24
C ALA A 179 -16.47 2.48 23.71
N LYS A 180 -15.16 2.24 23.60
CA LYS A 180 -14.11 3.20 23.95
C LYS A 180 -13.27 3.51 22.73
N SER A 181 -12.78 4.74 22.65
CA SER A 181 -11.81 5.13 21.64
C SER A 181 -10.48 4.39 21.85
N VAL A 182 -9.88 3.92 20.76
CA VAL A 182 -8.59 3.22 20.78
C VAL A 182 -7.60 3.98 19.91
N SER A 183 -6.36 4.14 20.40
CA SER A 183 -5.28 4.76 19.62
C SER A 183 -4.20 3.74 19.30
N ALA A 184 -3.82 3.64 18.02
CA ALA A 184 -2.74 2.79 17.53
C ALA A 184 -2.09 3.42 16.29
N ALA A 185 -0.78 3.20 16.11
CA ALA A 185 -0.01 3.77 14.98
C ALA A 185 -0.17 5.29 14.78
N GLY A 186 -0.44 6.06 15.85
CA GLY A 186 -0.65 7.52 15.78
C GLY A 186 -2.03 7.95 15.27
N VAL A 187 -2.98 7.02 15.17
CA VAL A 187 -4.39 7.28 14.82
C VAL A 187 -5.29 6.86 15.97
N THR A 188 -6.21 7.73 16.33
CA THR A 188 -7.30 7.48 17.27
C THR A 188 -8.55 7.12 16.49
N VAL A 189 -9.15 5.99 16.87
CA VAL A 189 -10.41 5.48 16.34
C VAL A 189 -11.49 5.70 17.39
N ILE A 190 -12.53 6.44 17.01
CA ILE A 190 -13.67 6.79 17.85
C ILE A 190 -14.87 5.94 17.39
N PRO A 191 -15.54 5.23 18.32
CA PRO A 191 -16.68 4.40 17.98
C PRO A 191 -17.88 5.23 17.50
N PRO A 192 -18.78 4.66 16.69
CA PRO A 192 -19.91 5.38 16.11
C PRO A 192 -20.88 5.87 17.19
N SER A 193 -21.46 7.04 16.94
CA SER A 193 -22.43 7.73 17.77
C SER A 193 -23.67 8.11 16.94
N SER A 194 -24.62 8.86 17.53
CA SER A 194 -25.76 9.40 16.77
C SER A 194 -25.37 10.46 15.74
N ARG A 195 -24.14 11.00 15.80
CA ARG A 195 -23.67 12.10 14.95
C ARG A 195 -22.62 11.71 13.91
N HIS A 196 -21.97 10.57 14.07
CA HIS A 196 -20.92 10.09 13.19
C HIS A 196 -20.81 8.58 13.26
N ASP A 197 -20.36 7.98 12.17
CA ASP A 197 -19.95 6.59 12.11
C ASP A 197 -18.54 6.39 12.69
N TRP A 198 -17.78 5.37 12.29
CA TRP A 198 -16.43 5.15 12.82
C TRP A 198 -15.50 6.29 12.40
N LEU A 199 -15.01 7.08 13.35
CA LEU A 199 -14.17 8.24 13.05
C LEU A 199 -12.69 7.95 13.34
N PHE A 200 -11.84 8.20 12.36
CA PHE A 200 -10.39 8.02 12.40
C PHE A 200 -9.72 9.39 12.32
N CYS A 201 -8.87 9.72 13.30
CA CYS A 201 -8.23 11.03 13.40
C CYS A 201 -6.89 10.94 14.14
N ARG A 202 -5.98 11.89 13.95
CA ARG A 202 -4.75 11.96 14.77
C ARG A 202 -4.99 12.57 16.16
N GLN A 203 -5.90 13.55 16.20
CA GLN A 203 -6.36 14.21 17.42
C GLN A 203 -7.88 14.26 17.36
N ALA A 204 -8.54 13.94 18.46
CA ALA A 204 -10.01 13.94 18.51
C ALA A 204 -10.53 15.35 18.21
N PRO A 205 -11.31 15.55 17.13
CA PRO A 205 -11.86 16.87 16.81
C PRO A 205 -12.84 17.31 17.89
N ARG A 206 -12.95 18.62 18.13
CA ARG A 206 -13.97 19.14 19.04
C ARG A 206 -15.35 18.95 18.40
N ALA A 207 -16.38 18.76 19.21
CA ALA A 207 -17.74 18.52 18.71
C ALA A 207 -18.30 19.64 17.81
N ALA A 208 -17.72 20.85 17.88
CA ALA A 208 -18.07 22.00 17.04
C ALA A 208 -17.31 22.04 15.70
N GLU A 209 -16.31 21.18 15.50
CA GLU A 209 -15.48 21.14 14.29
C GLU A 209 -15.98 20.08 13.30
N ILE A 210 -16.92 19.21 13.69
CA ILE A 210 -17.51 18.18 12.83
C ILE A 210 -18.58 18.84 11.93
N GLU A 211 -18.12 19.40 10.81
CA GLU A 211 -18.98 19.91 9.71
C GLU A 211 -19.36 18.76 8.73
N PRO A 212 -20.42 18.90 7.92
CA PRO A 212 -20.82 17.86 6.97
C PRO A 212 -19.77 17.66 5.87
N CYS A 213 -19.23 16.44 5.78
CA CYS A 213 -18.19 16.01 4.84
C CYS A 213 -18.56 16.21 3.36
N GLU A 214 -17.70 16.86 2.59
CA GLU A 214 -17.71 16.78 1.12
C GLU A 214 -17.02 15.48 0.66
N ALA A 215 -17.65 14.75 -0.26
CA ALA A 215 -17.09 13.51 -0.80
C ALA A 215 -15.94 13.81 -1.77
N LEU A 216 -14.73 13.33 -1.49
CA LEU A 216 -13.64 13.33 -2.47
C LEU A 216 -13.82 12.21 -3.50
N ALA A 217 -13.84 12.58 -4.78
CA ALA A 217 -13.77 11.64 -5.88
C ALA A 217 -12.32 11.12 -6.06
N LEU A 218 -12.19 9.86 -6.49
CA LEU A 218 -10.88 9.27 -6.83
C LEU A 218 -10.20 10.09 -7.94
N GLY A 219 -9.01 10.64 -7.66
CA GLY A 219 -8.23 11.48 -8.60
C GLY A 219 -8.48 12.99 -8.47
N ALA A 220 -9.30 13.44 -7.52
CA ALA A 220 -9.46 14.85 -7.22
C ALA A 220 -8.31 15.36 -6.35
N SER A 221 -7.72 16.50 -6.72
CA SER A 221 -6.75 17.20 -5.88
C SER A 221 -7.45 18.17 -4.94
N VAL A 222 -7.15 18.11 -3.65
CA VAL A 222 -7.71 19.01 -2.63
C VAL A 222 -6.63 19.54 -1.71
N VAL A 223 -6.84 20.74 -1.18
CA VAL A 223 -5.90 21.39 -0.26
C VAL A 223 -6.24 21.03 1.18
N TRP A 224 -5.46 20.12 1.76
CA TRP A 224 -5.48 19.68 3.15
C TRP A 224 -4.90 20.73 4.10
N ASP A 225 -5.62 21.04 5.19
CA ASP A 225 -5.24 22.02 6.23
C ASP A 225 -4.75 23.39 5.67
N LYS A 226 -5.30 23.82 4.53
CA LYS A 226 -4.89 25.05 3.79
C LYS A 226 -3.39 25.11 3.44
N ARG A 227 -2.66 24.00 3.53
CA ARG A 227 -1.19 23.98 3.47
C ARG A 227 -0.65 22.91 2.54
N LEU A 228 -1.39 21.82 2.32
CA LEU A 228 -0.87 20.65 1.61
C LEU A 228 -1.83 20.24 0.51
N VAL A 229 -1.37 20.19 -0.74
CA VAL A 229 -2.17 19.67 -1.86
C VAL A 229 -2.07 18.15 -1.85
N VAL A 230 -3.21 17.47 -1.72
CA VAL A 230 -3.34 16.01 -1.79
C VAL A 230 -4.08 15.69 -3.09
N SER A 231 -3.44 14.93 -3.98
CA SER A 231 -3.92 14.59 -5.33
C SER A 231 -3.95 13.09 -5.54
#